data_AF-A0A345EE73-F1
#
_entry.id   AF-A0A345EE73-F1
#
_cell.length_a   1.000
_cell.length_b   1.000
_cell.length_c   1.000
_cell.angle_alpha   90.00
_cell.angle_beta   90.00
_cell.angle_gamma   90.00
#
_symmetry.space_group_name_H-M   'P 1'
#
loop_
_entity.id
_entity.type
_entity.pdbx_description
1 polymer ?
#
loop_
_entity_poly.entity_id
_entity_poly.type
_entity_poly.pdbx_seq_one_letter_code
_entity_poly.pdbx_strand_id
1 'polypeptide(L)'
;MSHSSKYRCITCMDETVTREFDVSHLSRTCGVCGEFDRFVNTVVIERFNELDADPPPHLHWEQLDRLRKFLIAERISRRDHTIDDFEVAVDDDQSEQTGKSEANAEV
;
A
#
# COMPACT_ATOMS: atom_id res chain seq x y z
N MET A 1 17.00 21.38 15.21
CA MET A 1 17.69 20.17 14.71
C MET A 1 16.94 19.74 13.46
N SER A 2 17.59 19.60 12.30
CA SER A 2 16.92 19.01 11.14
C SER A 2 16.73 17.52 11.42
N HIS A 3 15.48 17.08 11.54
CA HIS A 3 15.19 15.65 11.66
C HIS A 3 15.31 15.04 10.27
N SER A 4 16.33 14.22 10.06
CA SER A 4 16.49 13.47 8.82
C SER A 4 15.70 12.17 8.88
N SER A 5 14.79 11.95 7.95
CA SER A 5 14.01 10.73 7.80
C SER A 5 14.57 9.84 6.70
N LYS A 6 14.46 8.53 6.89
CA LYS A 6 14.85 7.51 5.90
C LYS A 6 13.62 7.00 5.16
N TYR A 7 13.80 6.76 3.87
CA TYR A 7 12.75 6.28 2.98
C TYR A 7 13.30 5.17 2.10
N ARG A 8 12.53 4.11 1.89
CA ARG A 8 12.97 2.93 1.14
C ARG A 8 12.01 2.62 0.01
N CYS A 9 12.56 2.20 -1.13
CA CYS A 9 11.78 1.85 -2.30
C CYS A 9 10.82 0.70 -1.96
N ILE A 10 9.52 0.91 -2.22
CA ILE A 10 8.50 -0.11 -1.97
C ILE A 10 8.70 -1.34 -2.85
N THR A 11 9.17 -1.16 -4.09
CA THR A 11 9.31 -2.25 -5.06
C THR A 11 10.43 -3.22 -4.65
N CYS A 12 11.68 -2.74 -4.63
CA CYS A 12 12.86 -3.58 -4.43
C CYS A 12 13.29 -3.73 -2.97
N MET A 13 12.86 -2.84 -2.07
CA MET A 13 13.26 -2.82 -0.66
C MET A 13 14.77 -2.67 -0.39
N ASP A 14 15.59 -2.48 -1.42
CA ASP A 14 17.05 -2.32 -1.31
C ASP A 14 17.46 -0.85 -1.22
N GLU A 15 16.99 -0.01 -2.15
CA GLU A 15 17.38 1.41 -2.17
C GLU A 15 16.75 2.17 -1.00
N THR A 16 17.59 2.85 -0.22
CA THR A 16 17.17 3.71 0.90
C THR A 16 17.77 5.10 0.76
N VAL A 17 16.94 6.13 0.92
CA VAL A 17 17.31 7.54 0.75
C VAL A 17 17.03 8.30 2.04
N THR A 18 17.93 9.21 2.41
CA THR A 18 17.78 10.06 3.60
C THR A 18 17.45 11.49 3.17
N ARG A 19 16.45 12.11 3.81
CA ARG A 19 15.99 13.47 3.51
C ARG A 19 15.69 14.24 4.79
N GLU A 20 15.82 15.57 4.76
CA GLU A 20 15.62 16.44 5.93
C GLU A 20 14.16 16.88 6.16
N PHE A 21 13.22 16.27 5.44
CA PHE A 21 11.79 16.50 5.61
C PHE A 21 11.12 15.19 5.99
N ASP A 22 10.07 15.28 6.80
CA ASP A 22 9.36 14.14 7.37
C ASP A 22 7.95 14.04 6.78
N VAL A 23 7.83 13.22 5.74
CA VAL A 23 6.59 12.90 5.04
C VAL A 23 6.38 11.38 5.04
N SER A 24 5.21 10.91 4.62
CA SER A 24 4.94 9.48 4.56
C SER A 24 5.66 8.76 3.41
N HIS A 25 5.73 9.41 2.25
CA HIS A 25 6.40 8.85 1.08
C HIS A 25 6.92 9.94 0.12
N LEU A 26 7.85 9.53 -0.72
CA LEU A 26 8.39 10.29 -1.85
C LEU A 26 8.05 9.53 -3.13
N SER A 27 7.75 10.20 -4.24
CA SER A 27 7.73 9.56 -5.55
C SER A 27 9.02 9.89 -6.29
N ARG A 28 9.79 8.88 -6.69
CA ARG A 28 11.01 9.06 -7.48
C ARG A 28 11.42 7.77 -8.17
N THR A 29 12.24 7.90 -9.20
CA THR A 29 12.92 6.74 -9.81
C THR A 29 13.91 6.13 -8.82
N CYS A 30 13.80 4.82 -8.64
CA CYS A 30 14.71 4.03 -7.84
C CYS A 30 16.05 3.85 -8.56
N GLY A 31 17.16 4.12 -7.86
CA GLY A 31 18.50 3.94 -8.43
C GLY A 31 18.92 2.47 -8.56
N VAL A 32 18.24 1.55 -7.88
CA VAL A 32 18.56 0.11 -7.88
C VAL A 32 17.70 -0.66 -8.89
N CYS A 33 16.37 -0.53 -8.83
CA CYS A 33 15.48 -1.28 -9.73
C CYS A 33 15.01 -0.49 -10.95
N GLY A 34 15.33 0.81 -11.06
CA GLY A 34 14.93 1.65 -12.21
C GLY A 34 13.45 2.05 -12.25
N GLU A 35 12.61 1.47 -11.39
CA GLU A 35 11.18 1.75 -11.33
C GLU A 35 10.90 3.15 -10.77
N PHE A 36 9.92 3.84 -11.36
CA PHE A 36 9.36 5.06 -10.80
C PHE A 36 8.27 4.69 -9.81
N ASP A 37 8.61 4.66 -8.52
CA ASP A 37 7.71 4.20 -7.48
C ASP A 37 7.88 5.02 -6.18
N ARG A 38 7.13 4.63 -5.16
CA ARG A 38 7.10 5.26 -3.86
C ARG A 38 8.28 4.80 -3.01
N PHE A 39 8.89 5.78 -2.37
CA PHE A 39 9.87 5.62 -1.31
C PHE A 39 9.16 5.87 0.01
N VAL A 40 8.90 4.80 0.75
CA VAL A 40 8.07 4.81 1.95
C VAL A 40 8.96 5.07 3.16
N ASN A 41 8.52 5.93 4.08
CA ASN A 41 9.24 6.26 5.31
C ASN A 41 9.48 4.99 6.16
N THR A 42 10.66 4.87 6.78
CA THR A 42 11.03 3.69 7.56
C THR A 42 10.05 3.36 8.69
N VAL A 43 9.46 4.36 9.36
CA VAL A 43 8.46 4.13 10.41
C VAL A 43 7.21 3.41 9.86
N VAL A 44 6.80 3.74 8.63
CA VAL A 44 5.68 3.08 7.95
C VAL A 44 6.05 1.63 7.60
N ILE A 45 7.30 1.38 7.21
CA ILE A 45 7.80 0.04 6.88
C ILE A 45 7.89 -0.83 8.14
N GLU A 46 8.38 -0.28 9.25
CA GLU A 46 8.39 -0.96 10.54
C GLU A 46 6.97 -1.36 10.94
N ARG A 47 6.02 -0.42 10.86
CA ARG A 47 4.61 -0.70 11.15
C ARG A 47 4.00 -1.73 10.22
N PHE A 48 4.33 -1.69 8.93
CA PHE A 48 3.92 -2.71 7.97
C PHE A 48 4.43 -4.09 8.38
N ASN A 49 5.71 -4.21 8.73
CA ASN A 49 6.32 -5.49 9.12
C ASN A 49 5.73 -6.03 10.43
N GLU A 50 5.38 -5.16 11.38
CA GLU A 50 4.67 -5.56 12.61
C GLU A 50 3.31 -6.16 12.29
N LEU A 51 2.52 -5.49 11.44
CA LEU A 51 1.20 -5.97 11.03
C LEU A 51 1.29 -7.23 10.18
N ASP A 52 2.35 -7.40 9.38
CA ASP A 52 2.55 -8.62 8.58
C ASP A 52 3.02 -9.80 9.45
N ALA A 53 3.70 -9.54 10.56
CA ALA A 53 4.10 -10.55 11.53
C ALA A 53 2.94 -10.98 12.46
N ASP A 54 2.05 -10.05 12.81
CA ASP A 54 0.87 -10.28 13.65
C ASP A 54 -0.37 -9.60 13.03
N PRO A 55 -0.99 -10.23 12.01
CA PRO A 55 -2.08 -9.63 11.26
C PRO A 55 -3.34 -9.48 12.12
N PRO A 56 -3.96 -8.28 12.18
CA PRO A 56 -5.18 -8.09 12.95
C PRO A 56 -6.34 -8.90 12.36
N PRO A 57 -7.11 -9.63 13.18
CA PRO A 57 -8.08 -10.62 12.70
C PRO A 57 -9.24 -10.01 11.92
N HIS A 58 -9.65 -8.77 12.23
CA HIS A 58 -10.76 -8.08 11.58
C HIS A 58 -10.38 -7.34 10.29
N LEU A 59 -9.08 -7.22 10.00
CA LEU A 59 -8.57 -6.49 8.84
C LEU A 59 -8.41 -7.37 7.59
N HIS A 60 -8.68 -8.68 7.70
CA HIS A 60 -8.48 -9.64 6.61
C HIS A 60 -7.14 -9.44 5.88
N TRP A 61 -6.06 -9.22 6.64
CA TRP A 61 -4.76 -8.73 6.13
C TRP A 61 -4.23 -9.52 4.93
N GLU A 62 -4.39 -10.84 4.93
CA GLU A 62 -3.97 -11.74 3.85
C GLU A 62 -4.68 -11.50 2.51
N GLN A 63 -5.88 -10.90 2.52
CA GLN A 63 -6.64 -10.60 1.31
C GLN A 63 -6.27 -9.23 0.71
N LEU A 64 -5.50 -8.42 1.45
CA LEU A 64 -5.11 -7.09 1.02
C LEU A 64 -3.88 -7.17 0.10
N ASP A 65 -3.96 -6.45 -1.02
CA ASP A 65 -2.78 -6.22 -1.85
C ASP A 65 -1.75 -5.38 -1.09
N ARG A 66 -0.50 -5.50 -1.53
CA ARG A 66 0.64 -4.84 -0.89
C ARG A 66 0.43 -3.33 -0.76
N LEU A 67 -0.16 -2.68 -1.75
CA LEU A 67 -0.39 -1.23 -1.70
C LEU A 67 -1.42 -0.87 -0.62
N ARG A 68 -2.53 -1.61 -0.51
CA ARG A 68 -3.51 -1.42 0.57
C ARG A 68 -2.91 -1.63 1.96
N LYS A 69 -2.14 -2.70 2.15
CA LYS A 69 -1.39 -2.95 3.41
C LYS A 69 -0.51 -1.75 3.79
N PHE A 70 0.22 -1.18 2.82
CA PHE A 70 1.05 0.00 3.03
C PHE A 70 0.25 1.26 3.39
N LEU A 71 -0.92 1.47 2.78
CA LEU A 71 -1.78 2.61 3.10
C LEU A 71 -2.32 2.55 4.53
N ILE A 72 -2.67 1.35 5.01
CA ILE A 72 -3.09 1.12 6.40
C ILE A 72 -1.92 1.40 7.35
N ALA A 73 -0.74 0.85 7.07
CA ALA A 73 0.45 1.10 7.88
C ALA A 73 0.82 2.60 7.92
N GLU A 74 0.73 3.31 6.79
CA GLU A 74 0.95 4.77 6.72
C GLU A 74 -0.04 5.51 7.63
N ARG A 75 -1.31 5.12 7.55
CA ARG A 75 -2.38 5.82 8.24
C ARG A 75 -2.31 5.58 9.75
N ILE A 76 -1.95 4.40 10.22
CA ILE A 76 -1.75 4.12 11.65
C ILE A 76 -0.48 4.79 12.22
N SER A 77 0.61 4.79 11.46
CA SER A 77 1.90 5.27 11.97
C SER A 77 2.02 6.80 12.01
N ARG A 78 1.26 7.53 11.18
CA ARG A 78 1.49 8.97 10.97
C ARG A 78 0.23 9.83 11.00
N ARG A 79 -0.94 9.23 10.95
CA ARG A 79 -2.21 9.92 11.19
C ARG A 79 -2.76 9.32 12.47
N ASP A 80 -3.49 10.09 13.27
CA ASP A 80 -4.01 9.64 14.57
C ASP A 80 -5.13 8.60 14.39
N HIS A 81 -4.80 7.48 13.75
CA HIS A 81 -5.69 6.39 13.42
C HIS A 81 -5.25 5.12 14.12
N THR A 82 -6.24 4.39 14.61
CA THR A 82 -6.05 3.09 15.25
C THR A 82 -6.40 1.98 14.28
N ILE A 83 -5.98 0.75 14.59
CA ILE A 83 -6.32 -0.45 13.81
C ILE A 83 -7.85 -0.61 13.71
N ASP A 84 -8.60 -0.15 14.71
CA ASP A 84 -10.07 -0.21 14.77
C ASP A 84 -10.77 0.78 13.83
N ASP A 85 -10.05 1.76 13.27
CA ASP A 85 -10.61 2.72 12.31
C ASP A 85 -10.76 2.14 10.89
N PHE A 86 -10.35 0.89 10.68
CA PHE A 86 -10.33 0.25 9.37
C PHE A 86 -11.31 -0.94 9.35
N GLU A 87 -12.33 -0.85 8.51
CA GLU A 87 -13.18 -1.98 8.13
C GLU A 87 -12.87 -2.35 6.68
N VAL A 88 -12.50 -3.61 6.44
CA VAL A 88 -12.32 -4.13 5.08
C VAL A 88 -13.64 -4.74 4.64
N ALA A 89 -14.32 -4.06 3.72
CA ALA A 89 -15.45 -4.65 3.00
C ALA A 89 -14.90 -5.81 2.15
N VAL A 90 -15.26 -7.02 2.53
CA VAL A 90 -15.15 -8.17 1.63
C VAL A 90 -16.18 -7.94 0.52
N ASP A 91 -15.71 -7.60 -0.68
CA ASP A 91 -16.52 -7.72 -1.89
C ASP A 91 -16.80 -9.21 -2.06
N ASP A 92 -17.97 -9.64 -1.58
CA ASP A 92 -18.53 -10.96 -1.87
C ASP A 92 -18.80 -10.98 -3.38
N ASP A 93 -17.94 -11.70 -4.09
CA ASP A 93 -17.93 -11.90 -5.54
C ASP A 93 -19.34 -12.26 -6.04
N GLN A 94 -20.05 -11.31 -6.65
CA GLN A 94 -21.13 -11.62 -7.57
C GLN A 94 -20.54 -11.80 -8.97
N SER A 95 -20.05 -13.00 -9.21
CA SER A 95 -19.79 -13.55 -10.53
C SER A 95 -21.04 -13.55 -11.43
N GLU A 96 -20.79 -13.38 -12.74
CA GLU A 96 -21.63 -13.77 -13.88
C GLU A 96 -22.69 -12.78 -14.42
N GLN A 97 -22.36 -12.15 -15.56
CA GLN A 97 -23.23 -12.27 -16.73
C GLN A 97 -22.40 -12.50 -18.01
N THR A 98 -22.25 -13.80 -18.32
CA THR A 98 -21.90 -14.35 -19.62
C THR A 98 -22.80 -13.77 -20.72
N GLY A 99 -22.20 -13.52 -21.88
CA GLY A 99 -22.74 -12.64 -22.92
C GLY A 99 -23.97 -13.13 -23.68
N LYS A 100 -24.48 -12.21 -24.50
CA LYS A 100 -25.25 -12.55 -25.69
C LYS A 100 -24.74 -11.71 -26.86
N SER A 101 -23.88 -12.34 -27.67
CA SER A 101 -23.70 -11.95 -29.06
C SER A 101 -25.03 -12.13 -29.78
N GLU A 102 -25.62 -11.05 -30.28
CA GLU A 102 -26.56 -11.13 -31.40
C GLU A 102 -26.14 -10.08 -32.43
N ALA A 103 -25.42 -10.57 -33.43
CA ALA A 103 -25.39 -9.95 -34.74
C ALA A 103 -26.83 -9.90 -35.28
N ASN A 104 -27.28 -8.74 -35.73
CA ASN A 104 -28.23 -8.70 -36.84
C ASN A 104 -27.96 -7.48 -37.72
N ALA A 105 -27.89 -7.78 -39.01
CA ALA A 105 -27.70 -6.87 -40.10
C ALA A 105 -29.04 -6.25 -40.52
N GLU A 106 -28.95 -5.07 -41.17
CA GLU A 106 -29.83 -4.57 -42.23
C GLU A 106 -31.32 -4.33 -41.91
N VAL A 107 -31.75 -3.05 -41.95
CA VAL A 107 -32.64 -2.46 -42.99
C VAL A 107 -32.32 -0.97 -43.12
#